data_AF-A0A4P6RK42-F1
#
_entry.id   AF-A0A4P6RK42-F1
#
_cell.length_a   1.000
_cell.length_b   1.000
_cell.length_c   1.000
_cell.angle_alpha   90.00
_cell.angle_beta   90.00
_cell.angle_gamma   90.00
#
_symmetry.space_group_name_H-M   'P 1'
#
loop_
_entity.id
_entity.type
_entity.pdbx_description
1 polymer ?
#
loop_
_entity_poly.entity_id
_entity_poly.type
_entity_poly.pdbx_seq_one_letter_code
_entity_poly.pdbx_strand_id
1 'polypeptide(L)'
;MTKEDIIKPENLVAKKPTLMNDNPMHYCPGCSHGVVHKLVAEVIEEMGLEDKAIGISPVGCAVFIYNYIDIDWQEAAHGRAPALATAIKRLWPDRLVFTYQGDGDLACIGTAETIHALNRGENITIIFINNAIYGMTGGQMAPTTLVGMKTATCPYGRDVHLHGYPLKMADIAAQLEGTAYVTRQSVQSVPAIRKAKKAIRKAFENSMAGKGSNLVEIVSTCNSGWKMSPAKSNEWMVENMFPFYPLGDLKDK
;
A
#
# COMPACT_ATOMS: atom_id res chain seq x y z
N MET A 1 36.21 -25.27 -2.43
CA MET A 1 35.43 -24.03 -2.28
C MET A 1 34.16 -24.40 -1.56
N THR A 2 34.13 -24.17 -0.25
CA THR A 2 32.97 -24.47 0.60
C THR A 2 31.94 -23.35 0.51
N LYS A 3 30.76 -23.55 1.09
CA LYS A 3 29.72 -22.51 1.15
C LYS A 3 30.22 -21.30 1.95
N GLU A 4 31.05 -21.52 2.96
CA GLU A 4 31.71 -20.50 3.78
C GLU A 4 32.76 -19.71 2.99
N ASP A 5 33.46 -20.33 2.02
CA ASP A 5 34.41 -19.62 1.15
C ASP A 5 33.71 -18.64 0.16
N ILE A 6 32.43 -18.90 -0.14
CA ILE A 6 31.60 -18.14 -1.10
C ILE A 6 30.81 -17.02 -0.41
N ILE A 7 30.25 -17.29 0.78
CA ILE A 7 29.44 -16.34 1.54
C ILE A 7 30.37 -15.45 2.37
N LYS A 8 30.87 -14.39 1.74
CA LYS A 8 31.69 -13.38 2.42
C LYS A 8 30.84 -12.16 2.80
N PRO A 9 30.92 -11.65 4.05
CA PRO A 9 30.15 -10.48 4.48
C PRO A 9 30.35 -9.25 3.57
N GLU A 10 31.55 -9.06 3.03
CA GLU A 10 31.88 -7.98 2.09
C GLU A 10 31.15 -8.07 0.74
N ASN A 11 30.62 -9.25 0.40
CA ASN A 11 29.85 -9.50 -0.83
C ASN A 11 28.34 -9.57 -0.57
N LEU A 12 27.85 -9.05 0.56
CA LEU A 12 26.43 -9.08 0.90
C LEU A 12 25.62 -8.21 -0.08
N VAL A 13 24.97 -8.84 -1.06
CA VAL A 13 24.14 -8.15 -2.07
C VAL A 13 22.72 -7.90 -1.57
N ALA A 14 22.22 -8.74 -0.67
CA ALA A 14 20.90 -8.58 -0.07
C ALA A 14 20.85 -9.24 1.31
N LYS A 15 20.20 -8.57 2.26
CA LYS A 15 19.77 -9.16 3.54
C LYS A 15 18.26 -9.00 3.71
N LYS A 16 17.67 -9.84 4.54
CA LYS A 16 16.33 -9.59 5.09
C LYS A 16 16.43 -8.33 5.98
N PRO A 17 15.47 -7.38 5.91
CA PRO A 17 15.46 -6.23 6.82
C PRO A 17 15.35 -6.73 8.25
N THR A 18 16.03 -6.06 9.18
CA THR A 18 16.08 -6.50 10.59
C THR A 18 14.70 -6.44 11.23
N LEU A 19 13.89 -5.44 10.84
CA LEU A 19 12.50 -5.28 11.26
C LEU A 19 11.54 -6.36 10.75
N MET A 20 11.95 -7.26 9.85
CA MET A 20 11.04 -8.31 9.39
C MET A 20 11.10 -9.54 10.30
N ASN A 21 9.96 -9.92 10.87
CA ASN A 21 9.80 -11.12 11.71
C ASN A 21 10.04 -12.41 10.93
N ASP A 22 10.36 -13.51 11.62
CA ASP A 22 10.53 -14.85 11.03
C ASP A 22 9.21 -15.58 10.76
N ASN A 23 8.08 -14.92 10.98
CA ASN A 23 6.76 -15.46 10.70
C ASN A 23 6.58 -15.76 9.20
N PRO A 24 6.16 -16.99 8.83
CA PRO A 24 5.79 -17.31 7.46
C PRO A 24 4.67 -16.40 6.96
N MET A 25 4.84 -15.82 5.77
CA MET A 25 3.80 -14.98 5.16
C MET A 25 2.65 -15.81 4.61
N HIS A 26 1.43 -15.45 5.00
CA HIS A 26 0.19 -16.10 4.57
C HIS A 26 -0.33 -15.60 3.20
N TYR A 27 0.41 -14.70 2.55
CA TYR A 27 0.01 -14.17 1.24
C TYR A 27 0.15 -15.21 0.13
N CYS A 28 -0.71 -15.12 -0.88
CA CYS A 28 -0.61 -15.96 -2.06
C CYS A 28 0.76 -15.76 -2.75
N PRO A 29 1.38 -16.82 -3.31
CA PRO A 29 2.58 -16.68 -4.12
C PRO A 29 2.40 -15.62 -5.22
N GLY A 30 3.38 -14.71 -5.32
CA GLY A 30 3.37 -13.59 -6.26
C GLY A 30 2.46 -12.42 -5.91
N CYS A 31 1.86 -12.39 -4.71
CA CYS A 31 1.17 -11.21 -4.21
C CYS A 31 2.18 -10.08 -3.93
N SER A 32 1.83 -8.84 -4.29
CA SER A 32 2.72 -7.69 -4.10
C SER A 32 2.97 -7.30 -2.64
N HIS A 33 2.09 -7.70 -1.70
CA HIS A 33 2.19 -7.32 -0.29
C HIS A 33 3.58 -7.58 0.27
N GLY A 34 4.12 -8.81 0.16
CA GLY A 34 5.43 -9.15 0.73
C GLY A 34 6.57 -8.24 0.27
N VAL A 35 6.54 -7.75 -0.98
CA VAL A 35 7.53 -6.78 -1.47
C VAL A 35 7.33 -5.42 -0.83
N VAL A 36 6.08 -4.93 -0.75
CA VAL A 36 5.79 -3.63 -0.12
C VAL A 36 6.12 -3.65 1.38
N HIS A 37 5.79 -4.73 2.10
CA HIS A 37 6.16 -4.92 3.52
C HIS A 37 7.67 -4.80 3.72
N LYS A 38 8.44 -5.48 2.87
CA LYS A 38 9.90 -5.39 2.86
C LYS A 38 10.36 -3.94 2.67
N LEU A 39 9.77 -3.21 1.72
CA LEU A 39 10.14 -1.81 1.47
C LEU A 39 9.82 -0.90 2.67
N VAL A 40 8.66 -1.09 3.30
CA VAL A 40 8.30 -0.34 4.52
C VAL A 40 9.32 -0.62 5.64
N ALA A 41 9.64 -1.88 5.88
CA ALA A 41 10.63 -2.28 6.88
C ALA A 41 12.03 -1.68 6.60
N GLU A 42 12.51 -1.78 5.36
CA GLU A 42 13.80 -1.18 4.97
C GLU A 42 13.83 0.34 5.18
N VAL A 43 12.76 1.04 4.80
CA VAL A 43 12.70 2.50 4.92
C VAL A 43 12.68 2.93 6.39
N ILE A 44 11.93 2.25 7.25
CA ILE A 44 11.89 2.56 8.69
C ILE A 44 13.26 2.34 9.33
N GLU A 45 13.93 1.22 9.03
CA GLU A 45 15.29 0.91 9.49
C GLU A 45 16.31 1.96 8.99
N GLU A 46 16.25 2.33 7.70
CA GLU A 46 17.12 3.36 7.12
C GLU A 46 16.89 4.77 7.70
N MET A 47 15.73 5.02 8.30
CA MET A 47 15.40 6.28 8.97
C MET A 47 15.70 6.26 10.47
N GLY A 48 16.05 5.11 11.06
CA GLY A 48 16.26 4.96 12.50
C GLY A 48 14.98 5.25 13.30
N LEU A 49 13.82 4.85 12.77
CA LEU A 49 12.51 5.13 13.36
C LEU A 49 11.81 3.88 13.89
N GLU A 50 12.54 2.80 14.14
CA GLU A 50 12.05 1.51 14.64
C GLU A 50 11.17 1.72 15.88
N ASP A 51 11.71 2.41 16.89
CA ASP A 51 11.03 2.70 18.16
C ASP A 51 9.99 3.84 18.06
N LYS A 52 9.81 4.45 16.88
CA LYS A 52 8.93 5.61 16.65
C LYS A 52 7.85 5.39 15.61
N ALA A 53 7.92 4.29 14.87
CA ALA A 53 6.96 3.96 13.83
C ALA A 53 5.74 3.29 14.44
N ILE A 54 4.57 3.80 14.06
CA ILE A 54 3.28 3.23 14.45
C ILE A 54 2.48 2.99 13.17
N GLY A 55 2.28 1.72 12.85
CA GLY A 55 1.49 1.29 11.71
C GLY A 55 0.03 1.05 12.09
N ILE A 56 -0.90 1.41 11.22
CA ILE A 56 -2.31 1.08 11.37
C ILE A 56 -2.71 0.08 10.29
N SER A 57 -3.18 -1.09 10.73
CA SER A 57 -3.55 -2.23 9.89
C SER A 57 -5.07 -2.47 9.95
N PRO A 58 -5.84 -2.06 8.93
CA PRO A 58 -7.26 -2.36 8.88
C PRO A 58 -7.56 -3.71 8.24
N VAL A 59 -8.78 -4.21 8.47
CA VAL A 59 -9.30 -5.48 7.94
C VAL A 59 -9.14 -5.58 6.41
N GLY A 60 -8.63 -6.74 5.96
CA GLY A 60 -8.34 -7.07 4.57
C GLY A 60 -7.03 -7.85 4.47
N CYS A 61 -6.61 -8.31 3.28
CA CYS A 61 -5.30 -8.97 3.14
C CYS A 61 -4.18 -8.10 3.74
N ALA A 62 -4.28 -6.79 3.54
CA ALA A 62 -3.41 -5.77 4.08
C ALA A 62 -3.23 -5.83 5.61
N VAL A 63 -4.24 -6.31 6.36
CA VAL A 63 -4.23 -6.36 7.83
C VAL A 63 -3.00 -7.11 8.35
N PHE A 64 -2.60 -8.20 7.68
CA PHE A 64 -1.58 -9.10 8.23
C PHE A 64 -0.18 -8.49 8.33
N ILE A 65 0.06 -7.28 7.80
CA ILE A 65 1.33 -6.56 7.95
C ILE A 65 1.82 -6.50 9.40
N TYR A 66 0.92 -6.39 10.38
CA TYR A 66 1.29 -6.32 11.79
C TYR A 66 1.99 -7.59 12.31
N ASN A 67 1.81 -8.74 11.65
CA ASN A 67 2.48 -9.98 12.02
C ASN A 67 3.94 -10.06 11.51
N TYR A 68 4.32 -9.21 10.56
CA TYR A 68 5.53 -9.39 9.76
C TYR A 68 6.58 -8.30 9.96
N ILE A 69 6.22 -7.15 10.54
CA ILE A 69 7.14 -6.03 10.77
C ILE A 69 7.15 -5.69 12.26
N ASP A 70 8.33 -5.67 12.86
CA ASP A 70 8.58 -5.43 14.28
C ASP A 70 8.58 -3.93 14.61
N ILE A 71 7.38 -3.34 14.65
CA ILE A 71 7.12 -1.98 15.12
C ILE A 71 5.81 -2.00 15.92
N ASP A 72 5.42 -0.86 16.51
CA ASP A 72 4.10 -0.74 17.12
C ASP A 72 2.99 -0.77 16.06
N TRP A 73 1.96 -1.58 16.29
CA TRP A 73 0.80 -1.70 15.42
C TRP A 73 -0.50 -1.44 16.16
N GLN A 74 -1.45 -0.83 15.46
CA GLN A 74 -2.85 -0.87 15.86
C GLN A 74 -3.74 -1.41 14.73
N GLU A 75 -4.54 -2.42 15.07
CA GLU A 75 -5.58 -2.94 14.19
C GLU A 75 -6.78 -1.98 14.18
N ALA A 76 -7.22 -1.61 12.97
CA ALA A 76 -8.40 -0.77 12.80
C ALA A 76 -9.59 -1.61 12.34
N ALA A 77 -10.79 -1.25 12.83
CA ALA A 77 -12.02 -1.66 12.16
C ALA A 77 -11.98 -1.24 10.68
N HIS A 78 -12.64 -2.03 9.82
CA HIS A 78 -12.63 -1.80 8.37
C HIS A 78 -13.08 -0.36 8.04
N GLY A 79 -12.25 0.36 7.27
CA GLY A 79 -12.42 1.76 6.85
C GLY A 79 -11.96 2.81 7.86
N ARG A 80 -11.54 2.41 9.07
CA ARG A 80 -11.27 3.35 10.17
C ARG A 80 -9.80 3.67 10.38
N ALA A 81 -8.91 3.13 9.55
CA ALA A 81 -7.47 3.34 9.70
C ALA A 81 -7.06 4.83 9.70
N PRO A 82 -7.57 5.71 8.79
CA PRO A 82 -7.20 7.13 8.82
C PRO A 82 -7.68 7.86 10.08
N ALA A 83 -8.81 7.44 10.66
CA ALA A 83 -9.32 8.03 11.90
C ALA A 83 -8.43 7.71 13.10
N LEU A 84 -8.01 6.45 13.24
CA LEU A 84 -7.06 6.05 14.29
C LEU A 84 -5.68 6.69 14.08
N ALA A 85 -5.17 6.70 12.85
CA ALA A 85 -3.90 7.34 12.51
C ALA A 85 -3.92 8.84 12.84
N THR A 86 -5.03 9.52 12.56
CA THR A 86 -5.25 10.93 12.93
C THR A 86 -5.10 11.14 14.44
N ALA A 87 -5.79 10.32 15.25
CA ALA A 87 -5.74 10.44 16.70
C ALA A 87 -4.31 10.22 17.23
N ILE A 88 -3.65 9.14 16.79
CA ILE A 88 -2.28 8.81 17.20
C ILE A 88 -1.31 9.94 16.83
N LYS A 89 -1.35 10.43 15.58
CA LYS A 89 -0.42 11.49 15.14
C LYS A 89 -0.63 12.80 15.90
N ARG A 90 -1.86 13.14 16.26
CA ARG A 90 -2.16 14.34 17.05
C ARG A 90 -1.75 14.20 18.51
N LEU A 91 -1.89 13.01 19.10
CA LEU A 91 -1.48 12.75 20.48
C LEU A 91 0.04 12.65 20.59
N TRP A 92 0.71 12.03 19.62
CA TRP A 92 2.16 11.84 19.55
C TRP A 92 2.75 12.41 18.25
N PRO A 93 2.95 13.74 18.16
CA PRO A 93 3.39 14.43 16.94
C PRO A 93 4.76 14.00 16.43
N ASP A 94 5.64 13.51 17.30
CA ASP A 94 7.01 13.12 16.99
C ASP A 94 7.15 11.68 16.45
N ARG A 95 6.03 10.97 16.30
CA ARG A 95 6.00 9.59 15.78
C ARG A 95 5.75 9.54 14.28
N LEU A 96 6.30 8.52 13.62
CA LEU A 96 6.00 8.19 12.24
C LEU A 96 4.71 7.38 12.23
N VAL A 97 3.61 7.97 11.76
CA VAL A 97 2.30 7.31 11.74
C VAL A 97 1.88 7.07 10.30
N PHE A 98 1.58 5.81 9.97
CA PHE A 98 1.13 5.44 8.64
C PHE A 98 0.04 4.37 8.65
N THR A 99 -0.79 4.35 7.60
CA THR A 99 -1.80 3.31 7.39
C THR A 99 -1.39 2.41 6.23
N TYR A 100 -1.80 1.14 6.28
CA TYR A 100 -1.57 0.17 5.19
C TYR A 100 -2.90 -0.43 4.74
N GLN A 101 -3.52 0.15 3.71
CA GLN A 101 -4.92 -0.06 3.37
C GLN A 101 -5.10 -0.74 2.01
N GLY A 102 -6.11 -1.61 1.91
CA GLY A 102 -6.59 -2.11 0.62
C GLY A 102 -7.60 -1.17 -0.03
N ASP A 103 -8.04 -1.50 -1.23
CA ASP A 103 -9.03 -0.76 -2.01
C ASP A 103 -10.42 -0.70 -1.37
N GLY A 104 -10.95 -1.83 -0.92
CA GLY A 104 -12.21 -1.88 -0.22
C GLY A 104 -12.21 -1.10 1.10
N ASP A 105 -11.07 -1.12 1.78
CA ASP A 105 -10.89 -0.41 3.05
C ASP A 105 -10.89 1.11 2.83
N LEU A 106 -10.04 1.56 1.91
CA LEU A 106 -9.77 2.98 1.66
C LEU A 106 -10.83 3.66 0.81
N ALA A 107 -11.26 3.00 -0.27
CA ALA A 107 -12.07 3.60 -1.33
C ALA A 107 -13.56 3.21 -1.28
N CYS A 108 -13.97 2.35 -0.33
CA CYS A 108 -15.37 2.01 -0.09
C CYS A 108 -15.80 2.49 1.29
N ILE A 109 -15.77 1.61 2.30
CA ILE A 109 -16.30 1.89 3.64
C ILE A 109 -15.50 2.98 4.39
N GLY A 110 -14.22 3.17 4.06
CA GLY A 110 -13.36 4.20 4.62
C GLY A 110 -13.16 5.44 3.74
N THR A 111 -13.99 5.64 2.71
CA THR A 111 -13.82 6.78 1.78
C THR A 111 -13.87 8.11 2.51
N ALA A 112 -14.84 8.30 3.39
CA ALA A 112 -15.00 9.54 4.13
C ALA A 112 -13.79 9.81 5.04
N GLU A 113 -13.36 8.80 5.80
CA GLU A 113 -12.20 8.88 6.68
C GLU A 113 -10.93 9.24 5.90
N THR A 114 -10.72 8.58 4.77
CA THR A 114 -9.56 8.82 3.90
C THR A 114 -9.57 10.24 3.37
N ILE A 115 -10.65 10.67 2.74
CA ILE A 115 -10.76 12.01 2.13
C ILE A 115 -10.62 13.09 3.20
N HIS A 116 -11.28 12.94 4.35
CA HIS A 116 -11.21 13.97 5.39
C HIS A 116 -9.84 14.00 6.10
N ALA A 117 -9.16 12.87 6.29
CA ALA A 117 -7.79 12.88 6.83
C ALA A 117 -6.82 13.57 5.86
N LEU A 118 -6.87 13.22 4.57
CA LEU A 118 -6.06 13.85 3.53
C LEU A 118 -6.36 15.35 3.39
N ASN A 119 -7.63 15.74 3.44
CA ASN A 119 -8.05 17.14 3.29
C ASN A 119 -7.63 18.01 4.49
N ARG A 120 -7.67 17.46 5.72
CA ARG A 120 -7.17 18.15 6.91
C ARG A 120 -5.65 18.31 6.92
N GLY A 121 -4.93 17.58 6.07
CA GLY A 121 -3.47 17.58 6.06
C GLY A 121 -2.90 16.95 7.34
N GLU A 122 -3.55 15.91 7.86
CA GLU A 122 -2.98 15.12 8.96
C GLU A 122 -1.59 14.63 8.56
N ASN A 123 -0.59 14.82 9.41
CA ASN A 123 0.81 14.50 9.11
C ASN A 123 1.08 12.98 9.12
N ILE A 124 0.32 12.23 8.33
CA ILE A 124 0.35 10.77 8.22
C ILE A 124 0.69 10.38 6.78
N THR A 125 1.10 9.13 6.60
CA THR A 125 1.21 8.51 5.27
C THR A 125 0.18 7.41 5.11
N ILE A 126 -0.59 7.46 4.03
CA ILE A 126 -1.50 6.38 3.63
C ILE A 126 -0.81 5.57 2.54
N ILE A 127 -0.51 4.30 2.82
CA ILE A 127 -0.03 3.34 1.83
C ILE A 127 -1.26 2.57 1.32
N PHE A 128 -1.65 2.86 0.08
CA PHE A 128 -2.83 2.30 -0.56
C PHE A 128 -2.45 1.17 -1.52
N ILE A 129 -2.78 -0.07 -1.19
CA ILE A 129 -2.59 -1.23 -2.05
C ILE A 129 -3.80 -1.39 -2.97
N ASN A 130 -3.66 -0.95 -4.23
CA ASN A 130 -4.71 -1.04 -5.23
C ASN A 130 -4.54 -2.31 -6.06
N ASN A 131 -5.28 -3.36 -5.71
CA ASN A 131 -5.36 -4.61 -6.47
C ASN A 131 -6.73 -4.79 -7.16
N ALA A 132 -7.57 -3.74 -7.16
CA ALA A 132 -8.85 -3.66 -7.85
C ALA A 132 -9.82 -4.81 -7.52
N ILE A 133 -9.71 -5.40 -6.33
CA ILE A 133 -10.58 -6.49 -5.87
C ILE A 133 -10.52 -6.67 -4.34
N TYR A 134 -11.64 -7.02 -3.73
CA TYR A 134 -11.66 -7.48 -2.34
C TYR A 134 -11.05 -8.89 -2.22
N GLY A 135 -9.72 -8.96 -2.06
CA GLY A 135 -8.98 -10.24 -2.07
C GLY A 135 -9.39 -11.19 -0.94
N MET A 136 -9.32 -10.73 0.31
CA MET A 136 -9.50 -11.57 1.51
C MET A 136 -10.88 -12.24 1.57
N THR A 137 -11.92 -11.55 1.12
CA THR A 137 -13.30 -12.01 1.23
C THR A 137 -13.73 -12.91 0.07
N GLY A 138 -12.83 -13.22 -0.87
CA GLY A 138 -13.10 -14.15 -1.98
C GLY A 138 -13.24 -13.49 -3.35
N GLY A 139 -12.76 -12.26 -3.53
CA GLY A 139 -12.61 -11.62 -4.84
C GLY A 139 -13.85 -10.88 -5.31
N GLN A 140 -14.51 -10.10 -4.45
CA GLN A 140 -15.64 -9.24 -4.80
C GLN A 140 -15.19 -7.95 -5.50
N MET A 141 -16.11 -7.32 -6.23
CA MET A 141 -15.91 -6.02 -6.87
C MET A 141 -15.53 -4.94 -5.85
N ALA A 142 -14.40 -4.29 -6.08
CA ALA A 142 -13.93 -3.12 -5.37
C ALA A 142 -14.32 -1.82 -6.09
N PRO A 143 -14.32 -0.67 -5.39
CA PRO A 143 -14.53 0.64 -6.03
C PRO A 143 -13.53 0.93 -7.15
N THR A 144 -12.32 0.34 -7.10
CA THR A 144 -11.27 0.47 -8.11
C THR A 144 -11.25 -0.67 -9.16
N THR A 145 -12.18 -1.64 -9.09
CA THR A 145 -12.34 -2.67 -10.13
C THR A 145 -12.60 -2.03 -11.49
N LEU A 146 -11.84 -2.40 -12.52
CA LEU A 146 -11.93 -1.82 -13.87
C LEU A 146 -13.26 -2.17 -14.55
N VAL A 147 -13.68 -1.33 -15.51
CA VAL A 147 -14.84 -1.63 -16.37
C VAL A 147 -14.60 -2.95 -17.11
N GLY A 148 -15.62 -3.81 -17.13
CA GLY A 148 -15.55 -5.15 -17.76
C GLY A 148 -14.76 -6.20 -16.96
N MET A 149 -14.03 -5.83 -15.91
CA MET A 149 -13.31 -6.79 -15.07
C MET A 149 -14.30 -7.64 -14.27
N LYS A 150 -14.19 -8.97 -14.42
CA LYS A 150 -15.05 -9.95 -13.74
C LYS A 150 -14.60 -10.16 -12.31
N THR A 151 -15.56 -10.23 -11.40
CA THR A 151 -15.32 -10.55 -9.98
C THR A 151 -16.40 -11.51 -9.48
N ALA A 152 -16.30 -11.97 -8.24
CA ALA A 152 -17.29 -12.88 -7.65
C ALA A 152 -18.71 -12.29 -7.60
N THR A 153 -18.84 -10.97 -7.44
CA THR A 153 -20.13 -10.26 -7.36
C THR A 153 -20.54 -9.55 -8.65
N CYS A 154 -19.62 -9.37 -9.60
CA CYS A 154 -19.91 -8.95 -10.98
C CYS A 154 -19.38 -9.99 -11.99
N PRO A 155 -20.03 -11.17 -12.12
CA PRO A 155 -19.50 -12.28 -12.92
C PRO A 155 -19.45 -11.98 -14.44
N TYR A 156 -20.26 -11.03 -14.90
CA TYR A 156 -20.30 -10.57 -16.29
C TYR A 156 -19.37 -9.36 -16.54
N GLY A 157 -18.63 -8.93 -15.52
CA GLY A 157 -17.79 -7.74 -15.56
C GLY A 157 -18.46 -6.54 -14.94
N ARG A 158 -17.66 -5.55 -14.51
CA ARG A 158 -18.19 -4.27 -14.06
C ARG A 158 -18.89 -3.52 -15.21
N ASP A 159 -20.20 -3.45 -15.12
CA ASP A 159 -21.05 -2.58 -15.95
C ASP A 159 -21.17 -1.17 -15.33
N VAL A 160 -20.91 -0.12 -16.11
CA VAL A 160 -20.93 1.27 -15.62
C VAL A 160 -22.32 1.81 -15.31
N HIS A 161 -23.37 1.31 -15.96
CA HIS A 161 -24.75 1.71 -15.73
C HIS A 161 -25.30 1.10 -14.44
N LEU A 162 -24.83 -0.09 -14.08
CA LEU A 162 -25.25 -0.77 -12.85
C LEU A 162 -24.34 -0.47 -11.65
N HIS A 163 -23.03 -0.42 -11.87
CA HIS A 163 -22.02 -0.38 -10.80
C HIS A 163 -21.22 0.93 -10.75
N GLY A 164 -21.48 1.88 -11.65
CA GLY A 164 -20.72 3.12 -11.77
C GLY A 164 -19.29 2.93 -12.29
N TYR A 165 -18.54 4.03 -12.37
CA TYR A 165 -17.15 4.04 -12.86
C TYR A 165 -16.13 3.75 -11.75
N PRO A 166 -14.97 3.16 -12.08
CA PRO A 166 -13.92 2.91 -11.10
C PRO A 166 -13.34 4.21 -10.54
N LEU A 167 -13.12 4.26 -9.22
CA LEU A 167 -12.58 5.43 -8.54
C LEU A 167 -11.05 5.53 -8.71
N LYS A 168 -10.57 6.73 -9.02
CA LYS A 168 -9.13 7.06 -9.02
C LYS A 168 -8.77 7.82 -7.77
N MET A 169 -8.58 7.10 -6.66
CA MET A 169 -8.40 7.73 -5.34
C MET A 169 -7.17 8.64 -5.26
N ALA A 170 -6.04 8.29 -5.89
CA ALA A 170 -4.88 9.17 -5.90
C ALA A 170 -5.11 10.45 -6.72
N ASP A 171 -5.87 10.40 -7.81
CA ASP A 171 -6.23 11.59 -8.60
C ASP A 171 -7.08 12.54 -7.75
N ILE A 172 -8.06 12.00 -7.01
CA ILE A 172 -8.89 12.77 -6.06
C ILE A 172 -8.00 13.37 -4.96
N ALA A 173 -7.13 12.57 -4.35
CA ALA A 173 -6.24 13.01 -3.28
C ALA A 173 -5.26 14.12 -3.72
N ALA A 174 -4.81 14.09 -4.97
CA ALA A 174 -3.94 15.10 -5.54
C ALA A 174 -4.63 16.48 -5.64
N GLN A 175 -5.96 16.53 -5.73
CA GLN A 175 -6.70 17.79 -5.75
C GLN A 175 -6.93 18.39 -4.36
N LEU A 176 -6.79 17.61 -3.29
CA LEU A 176 -7.02 18.09 -1.92
C LEU A 176 -5.86 19.00 -1.47
N GLU A 177 -6.14 20.17 -0.91
CA GLU A 177 -5.09 21.12 -0.56
C GLU A 177 -4.12 20.59 0.51
N GLY A 178 -4.66 19.89 1.51
CA GLY A 178 -3.93 19.34 2.66
C GLY A 178 -2.97 18.18 2.35
N THR A 179 -3.00 17.62 1.13
CA THR A 179 -2.00 16.62 0.74
C THR A 179 -0.68 17.28 0.36
N ALA A 180 0.44 16.76 0.86
CA ALA A 180 1.79 17.20 0.51
C ALA A 180 2.33 16.44 -0.70
N TYR A 181 2.15 15.11 -0.68
CA TYR A 181 2.69 14.21 -1.69
C TYR A 181 1.66 13.13 -2.04
N VAL A 182 1.40 12.98 -3.33
CA VAL A 182 0.53 11.94 -3.86
C VAL A 182 1.23 11.30 -5.05
N THR A 183 1.40 9.99 -4.98
CA THR A 183 2.16 9.24 -5.98
C THR A 183 1.54 7.88 -6.20
N ARG A 184 1.72 7.37 -7.43
CA ARG A 184 1.29 6.04 -7.84
C ARG A 184 2.47 5.24 -8.36
N GLN A 185 2.77 4.14 -7.69
CA GLN A 185 3.90 3.27 -7.95
C GLN A 185 3.42 1.81 -8.12
N SER A 186 4.35 0.91 -8.41
CA SER A 186 4.12 -0.53 -8.48
C SER A 186 5.42 -1.24 -8.08
N VAL A 187 5.36 -2.55 -7.86
CA VAL A 187 6.49 -3.38 -7.40
C VAL A 187 6.75 -4.61 -8.30
N GLN A 188 6.19 -4.60 -9.51
CA GLN A 188 6.25 -5.69 -10.50
C GLN A 188 7.62 -5.91 -11.14
N SER A 189 8.55 -4.97 -11.00
CA SER A 189 9.89 -5.04 -11.58
C SER A 189 10.93 -4.37 -10.68
N VAL A 190 12.21 -4.74 -10.82
CA VAL A 190 13.31 -4.15 -10.02
C VAL A 190 13.35 -2.61 -10.09
N PRO A 191 13.22 -1.96 -11.28
CA PRO A 191 13.14 -0.50 -11.35
C PRO A 191 11.93 0.07 -10.60
N ALA A 192 10.78 -0.60 -10.67
CA ALA A 192 9.56 -0.17 -9.99
C ALA A 192 9.70 -0.28 -8.46
N ILE A 193 10.31 -1.37 -7.97
CA ILE A 193 10.62 -1.57 -6.54
C ILE A 193 11.49 -0.41 -6.01
N ARG A 194 12.53 -0.01 -6.75
CA ARG A 194 13.39 1.12 -6.36
C ARG A 194 12.63 2.44 -6.31
N LYS A 195 11.74 2.70 -7.28
CA LYS A 195 10.88 3.89 -7.30
C LYS A 195 9.88 3.89 -6.15
N ALA A 196 9.22 2.76 -5.89
CA ALA A 196 8.30 2.59 -4.78
C ALA A 196 8.98 2.83 -3.42
N LYS A 197 10.20 2.31 -3.22
CA LYS A 197 10.98 2.57 -2.00
C LYS A 197 11.24 4.07 -1.80
N LYS A 198 11.69 4.76 -2.85
CA LYS A 198 11.94 6.21 -2.81
C LYS A 198 10.66 6.99 -2.50
N ALA A 199 9.53 6.60 -3.08
CA ALA A 199 8.23 7.20 -2.83
C ALA A 199 7.78 7.03 -1.38
N ILE A 200 7.89 5.82 -0.82
CA ILE A 200 7.56 5.54 0.59
C ILE A 200 8.45 6.38 1.52
N ARG A 201 9.76 6.39 1.28
CA ARG A 201 10.72 7.19 2.05
C ARG A 201 10.37 8.67 2.05
N LYS A 202 10.10 9.24 0.87
CA LYS A 202 9.71 10.64 0.74
C LYS A 202 8.41 10.96 1.48
N ALA A 203 7.41 10.09 1.40
CA ALA A 203 6.15 10.27 2.12
C ALA A 203 6.37 10.28 3.64
N PHE A 204 7.21 9.37 4.16
CA PHE A 204 7.57 9.33 5.57
C PHE A 204 8.37 10.58 6.00
N GLU A 205 9.32 11.04 5.19
CA GLU A 205 10.04 12.30 5.46
C GLU A 205 9.10 13.50 5.51
N ASN A 206 8.14 13.60 4.58
CA ASN A 206 7.15 14.68 4.57
C ASN A 206 6.24 14.62 5.81
N SER A 207 5.80 13.43 6.21
CA SER A 207 5.01 13.20 7.42
C SER A 207 5.76 13.64 8.68
N MET A 208 7.05 13.31 8.79
CA MET A 208 7.90 13.70 9.91
C MET A 208 8.25 15.19 9.91
N ALA A 209 8.35 15.82 8.73
CA ALA A 209 8.59 17.25 8.57
C ALA A 209 7.32 18.11 8.72
N GLY A 210 6.16 17.51 8.99
CA GLY A 210 4.93 18.25 9.21
C GLY A 210 4.33 18.92 7.97
N LYS A 211 4.61 18.39 6.77
CA LYS A 211 4.21 19.02 5.50
C LYS A 211 2.75 18.78 5.09
N GLY A 212 2.02 17.95 5.82
CA GLY A 212 0.66 17.51 5.49
C GLY A 212 0.56 16.01 5.23
N SER A 213 -0.58 15.59 4.69
CA SER A 213 -0.85 14.17 4.44
C SER A 213 -0.19 13.66 3.17
N ASN A 214 0.14 12.37 3.15
CA ASN A 214 0.77 11.74 2.00
C ASN A 214 -0.05 10.51 1.58
N LEU A 215 -0.17 10.27 0.27
CA LEU A 215 -0.81 9.07 -0.28
C LEU A 215 0.13 8.40 -1.27
N VAL A 216 0.52 7.16 -0.96
CA VAL A 216 1.33 6.31 -1.83
C VAL A 216 0.46 5.17 -2.31
N GLU A 217 -0.06 5.28 -3.53
CA GLU A 217 -0.78 4.19 -4.20
C GLU A 217 0.21 3.19 -4.79
N ILE A 218 0.08 1.92 -4.43
CA ILE A 218 0.79 0.80 -5.07
C ILE A 218 -0.22 0.03 -5.92
N VAL A 219 -0.15 0.19 -7.24
CA VAL A 219 -0.85 -0.68 -8.17
C VAL A 219 -0.23 -2.06 -8.05
N SER A 220 -1.05 -3.05 -7.73
CA SER A 220 -0.60 -4.34 -7.20
C SER A 220 -1.39 -5.52 -7.74
N THR A 221 -0.83 -6.71 -7.61
CA THR A 221 -1.43 -7.95 -8.09
C THR A 221 -2.28 -8.65 -7.03
N CYS A 222 -3.40 -9.23 -7.47
CA CYS A 222 -4.16 -10.22 -6.70
C CYS A 222 -4.37 -11.49 -7.54
N ASN A 223 -3.35 -12.32 -7.64
CA ASN A 223 -3.33 -13.51 -8.51
C ASN A 223 -4.52 -14.46 -8.22
N SER A 224 -4.81 -14.69 -6.94
CA SER A 224 -5.92 -15.55 -6.50
C SER A 224 -7.28 -14.96 -6.86
N GLY A 225 -7.50 -13.67 -6.58
CA GLY A 225 -8.75 -12.99 -6.88
C GLY A 225 -9.01 -12.85 -8.38
N TRP A 226 -7.96 -12.59 -9.16
CA TRP A 226 -8.03 -12.49 -10.62
C TRP A 226 -8.05 -13.86 -11.31
N LYS A 227 -7.83 -14.95 -10.55
CA LYS A 227 -7.75 -16.33 -11.05
C LYS A 227 -6.68 -16.51 -12.14
N MET A 228 -5.53 -15.88 -11.93
CA MET A 228 -4.39 -15.87 -12.85
C MET A 228 -3.14 -16.42 -12.15
N SER A 229 -2.20 -16.94 -12.93
CA SER A 229 -0.88 -17.27 -12.38
C SER A 229 -0.13 -15.98 -11.99
N PRO A 230 0.87 -16.05 -11.09
CA PRO A 230 1.67 -14.89 -10.72
C PRO A 230 2.28 -14.13 -11.91
N ALA A 231 2.85 -14.85 -12.89
CA ALA A 231 3.45 -14.23 -14.07
C ALA A 231 2.40 -13.48 -14.91
N LYS A 232 1.29 -14.17 -15.23
CA LYS A 232 0.19 -13.58 -16.01
C LYS A 232 -0.46 -12.39 -15.32
N SER A 233 -0.49 -12.38 -13.99
CA SER A 233 -1.05 -11.26 -13.24
C SER A 233 -0.20 -10.00 -13.37
N ASN A 234 1.12 -10.11 -13.45
CA ASN A 234 1.99 -8.96 -13.74
C ASN A 234 1.78 -8.44 -15.16
N GLU A 235 1.72 -9.33 -16.16
CA GLU A 235 1.42 -8.98 -17.56
C GLU A 235 0.07 -8.27 -17.65
N TRP A 236 -0.97 -8.87 -17.09
CA TRP A 236 -2.32 -8.32 -17.08
C TRP A 236 -2.39 -6.95 -16.38
N MET A 237 -1.71 -6.79 -15.25
CA MET A 237 -1.64 -5.51 -14.54
C MET A 237 -1.01 -4.41 -15.41
N VAL A 238 0.09 -4.73 -16.11
CA VAL A 238 0.75 -3.77 -17.02
C VAL A 238 -0.17 -3.41 -18.20
N GLU A 239 -0.89 -4.38 -18.75
CA GLU A 239 -1.76 -4.18 -19.91
C GLU A 239 -3.09 -3.49 -19.57
N ASN A 240 -3.62 -3.67 -18.36
CA ASN A 240 -5.00 -3.27 -18.01
C ASN A 240 -5.06 -2.25 -16.88
N MET A 241 -4.32 -2.48 -15.79
CA MET A 241 -4.35 -1.58 -14.63
C MET A 241 -3.54 -0.32 -14.89
N PHE A 242 -2.34 -0.40 -15.46
CA PHE A 242 -1.49 0.78 -15.66
C PHE A 242 -2.08 1.83 -16.62
N PRO A 243 -2.75 1.46 -17.72
CA PRO A 243 -3.41 2.45 -18.57
C PRO A 243 -4.51 3.24 -17.84
N PHE A 244 -5.22 2.58 -16.92
CA PHE A 244 -6.28 3.24 -16.15
C PHE A 244 -5.74 4.01 -14.93
N TYR A 245 -4.72 3.45 -14.28
CA TYR A 245 -4.01 3.96 -13.11
C TYR A 245 -2.54 4.26 -13.48
N PRO A 246 -2.27 5.36 -14.22
CA PRO A 246 -0.92 5.66 -14.72
C PRO A 246 0.05 5.94 -13.57
N LEU A 247 1.20 5.26 -13.61
CA LEU A 247 2.25 5.40 -12.60
C LEU A 247 2.94 6.78 -12.71
N GLY A 248 3.39 7.31 -11.58
CA GLY A 248 4.08 8.59 -11.49
C GLY A 248 3.72 9.38 -10.23
N ASP A 249 4.36 10.53 -10.06
CA ASP A 249 3.97 11.50 -9.03
C ASP A 249 2.80 12.34 -9.56
N LEU A 250 1.70 12.41 -8.81
CA LEU A 250 0.52 13.21 -9.15
C LEU A 250 0.56 14.57 -8.46
N LYS A 251 1.21 14.65 -7.30
CA LYS A 251 1.41 15.88 -6.53
C LYS A 251 2.67 15.79 -5.68
N ASP A 252 3.42 16.88 -5.65
CA ASP A 252 4.65 17.02 -4.88
C ASP A 252 4.86 18.49 -4.51
N LYS A 253 4.49 18.86 -3.27
CA LYS A 253 4.58 20.22 -2.73
C LYS A 253 5.78 20.39 -1.79
#